data_AF-A0A6B1F0T8-F1
#
_entry.id   AF-A0A6B1F0T8-F1
#
_cell.length_a   1.000
_cell.length_b   1.000
_cell.length_c   1.000
_cell.angle_alpha   90.00
_cell.angle_beta   90.00
_cell.angle_gamma   90.00
#
_symmetry.space_group_name_H-M   'P 1'
#
loop_
_entity.id
_entity.type
_entity.pdbx_description
1 polymer ?
#
loop_
_entity_poly.entity_id
_entity_poly.type
_entity_poly.pdbx_seq_one_letter_code
_entity_poly.pdbx_strand_id
1 'polypeptide(L)'
;CSRVLTMDLHSAQIQGFFDIPVDNLYASPIFEIDLRRLFQSNMNDLVVVSPDIGGVARARELAKRLGVDLAVIDKRRAKPGEVAEMSVIGTVKGRKCILVDDICDTAGTLCKGADLLIEEGATEVHAYITHGVLSNSAHKRIEESALNSLVITDTIEIDTDQRESPKIRVLSTAPLFARAILSIASGTSVSSLFQAKNIEWLYGNSDLPLFSSTNTK
;
A
#
# COMPACT_ATOMS: atom_id res chain seq x y z
N CYS A 1 26.70 11.13 9.01
CA CYS A 1 25.21 11.19 9.11
C CYS A 1 24.86 11.43 10.58
N SER A 2 24.01 12.40 10.92
CA SER A 2 23.62 12.69 12.32
C SER A 2 22.19 12.23 12.68
N ARG A 3 21.40 11.84 11.69
CA ARG A 3 20.03 11.35 11.80
C ARG A 3 19.63 10.68 10.49
N VAL A 4 18.78 9.66 10.56
CA VAL A 4 18.14 9.05 9.38
C VAL A 4 16.68 9.45 9.36
N LEU A 5 16.19 9.92 8.21
CA LEU A 5 14.76 10.09 7.93
C LEU A 5 14.42 9.15 6.78
N THR A 6 13.47 8.26 6.99
CA THR A 6 13.08 7.20 6.03
C THR A 6 11.57 6.95 6.10
N MET A 7 11.07 6.01 5.31
CA MET A 7 9.65 5.63 5.27
C MET A 7 9.53 4.12 5.21
N ASP A 8 8.55 3.56 5.95
CA ASP A 8 8.12 2.16 5.93
C ASP A 8 9.25 1.14 5.83
N LEU A 9 10.20 1.20 6.79
CA LEU A 9 11.18 0.15 6.97
C LEU A 9 10.51 -1.24 7.00
N HIS A 10 11.02 -2.16 6.17
CA HIS A 10 10.53 -3.54 6.09
C HIS A 10 10.43 -4.23 7.46
N SER A 11 11.34 -3.87 8.36
CA SER A 11 11.35 -4.29 9.75
C SER A 11 11.64 -3.10 10.66
N ALA A 12 10.76 -2.85 11.63
CA ALA A 12 10.94 -1.76 12.61
C ALA A 12 12.24 -1.89 13.41
N GLN A 13 12.75 -3.12 13.57
CA GLN A 13 14.00 -3.44 14.25
C GLN A 13 15.23 -2.83 13.58
N ILE A 14 15.17 -2.49 12.28
CA ILE A 14 16.25 -1.83 11.55
C ILE A 14 16.64 -0.50 12.22
N GLN A 15 15.71 0.18 12.89
CA GLN A 15 16.02 1.40 13.65
C GLN A 15 17.08 1.17 14.73
N GLY A 16 17.10 -0.02 15.35
CA GLY A 16 18.08 -0.40 16.38
C GLY A 16 19.48 -0.73 15.83
N PHE A 17 19.67 -0.75 14.52
CA PHE A 17 21.00 -0.90 13.90
C PHE A 17 21.77 0.42 13.80
N PHE A 18 21.14 1.53 14.18
CA PHE A 18 21.75 2.85 14.15
C PHE A 18 22.00 3.37 15.57
N ASP A 19 23.20 3.91 15.79
CA ASP A 19 23.55 4.67 17.01
C ASP A 19 23.08 6.13 16.95
N ILE A 20 22.39 6.52 15.87
CA ILE A 20 21.85 7.85 15.61
C ILE A 20 20.31 7.80 15.54
N PRO A 21 19.60 8.90 15.81
CA PRO A 21 18.14 8.92 15.70
C PRO A 21 17.65 8.51 14.31
N VAL A 22 16.61 7.69 14.27
CA VAL A 22 15.91 7.28 13.05
C VAL A 22 14.45 7.70 13.15
N ASP A 23 14.02 8.57 12.24
CA ASP A 23 12.61 8.91 12.05
C ASP A 23 12.07 8.06 10.89
N ASN A 24 11.30 7.01 11.21
CA ASN A 24 10.62 6.18 10.23
C ASN A 24 9.18 6.69 10.01
N LEU A 25 8.95 7.34 8.87
CA LEU A 25 7.63 7.76 8.42
C LEU A 25 6.80 6.55 7.95
N TYR A 26 5.49 6.73 7.84
CA TYR A 26 4.55 5.69 7.40
C TYR A 26 3.71 6.22 6.24
N ALA A 27 3.50 5.42 5.20
CA ALA A 27 2.58 5.77 4.10
C ALA A 27 1.11 5.49 4.45
N SER A 28 0.83 4.67 5.48
CA SER A 28 -0.54 4.33 5.90
C SER A 28 -1.49 5.54 6.06
N PRO A 29 -1.07 6.70 6.63
CA PRO A 29 -1.90 7.91 6.65
C PRO A 29 -2.21 8.49 5.26
N ILE A 30 -1.27 8.40 4.30
CA ILE A 30 -1.48 8.84 2.91
C ILE A 30 -2.50 7.90 2.24
N PHE A 31 -2.33 6.60 2.43
CA PHE A 31 -3.26 5.58 1.91
C PHE A 31 -4.67 5.75 2.49
N GLU A 32 -4.78 6.07 3.78
CA GLU A 32 -6.06 6.34 4.43
C GLU A 32 -6.80 7.50 3.75
N ILE A 33 -6.12 8.62 3.51
CA ILE A 33 -6.71 9.80 2.87
C ILE A 33 -7.21 9.45 1.46
N ASP A 34 -6.37 8.77 0.68
CA ASP A 34 -6.66 8.42 -0.69
C ASP A 34 -7.82 7.42 -0.81
N LEU A 35 -7.83 6.38 0.04
CA LEU A 35 -8.92 5.39 0.11
C LEU A 35 -10.26 6.02 0.52
N ARG A 36 -10.23 6.90 1.53
CA ARG A 36 -11.45 7.62 1.98
C ARG A 36 -12.02 8.51 0.88
N ARG A 37 -11.15 9.11 0.06
CA ARG A 37 -11.57 9.93 -1.09
C ARG A 37 -12.17 9.09 -2.21
N LEU A 38 -11.55 7.96 -2.54
CA LEU A 38 -11.99 7.09 -3.64
C LEU A 38 -13.27 6.31 -3.32
N PHE A 39 -13.40 5.82 -2.09
CA PHE A 39 -14.48 4.92 -1.68
C PHE A 39 -15.45 5.55 -0.68
N GLN A 40 -15.54 6.88 -0.64
CA GLN A 40 -16.34 7.62 0.34
C GLN A 40 -17.78 7.10 0.48
N SER A 41 -18.42 6.70 -0.63
CA SER A 41 -19.80 6.21 -0.63
C SER A 41 -19.94 4.74 -0.21
N ASN A 42 -18.86 3.96 -0.23
CA ASN A 42 -18.88 2.49 -0.15
C ASN A 42 -17.79 1.94 0.80
N MET A 43 -17.39 2.71 1.81
CA MET A 43 -16.34 2.30 2.76
C MET A 43 -16.63 0.96 3.46
N ASN A 44 -17.89 0.64 3.71
CA ASN A 44 -18.30 -0.62 4.35
C ASN A 44 -18.08 -1.84 3.46
N ASP A 45 -17.98 -1.65 2.14
CA ASP A 45 -17.73 -2.72 1.18
C ASP A 45 -16.25 -3.11 1.14
N LEU A 46 -15.36 -2.29 1.73
CA LEU A 46 -13.92 -2.54 1.74
C LEU A 46 -13.54 -3.62 2.75
N VAL A 47 -12.56 -4.43 2.38
CA VAL A 47 -11.79 -5.29 3.29
C VAL A 47 -10.32 -5.09 3.01
N VAL A 48 -9.53 -4.81 4.05
CA VAL A 48 -8.07 -4.74 3.89
C VAL A 48 -7.52 -6.15 3.95
N VAL A 49 -6.62 -6.47 3.02
CA VAL A 49 -6.06 -7.81 2.86
C VAL A 49 -4.55 -7.76 3.02
N SER A 50 -4.01 -8.62 3.88
CA SER A 50 -2.58 -8.86 3.91
C SER A 50 -2.18 -9.95 2.90
N PRO A 51 -1.21 -9.70 2.00
CA PRO A 51 -0.80 -10.66 0.98
C PRO A 51 -0.05 -11.88 1.55
N ASP A 52 0.44 -11.78 2.79
CA ASP A 52 1.06 -12.87 3.53
C ASP A 52 0.95 -12.66 5.06
N ILE A 53 1.48 -13.59 5.84
CA ILE A 53 1.45 -13.54 7.31
C ILE A 53 2.35 -12.41 7.87
N GLY A 54 3.45 -12.09 7.19
CA GLY A 54 4.40 -11.07 7.64
C GLY A 54 3.81 -9.66 7.62
N GLY A 55 2.97 -9.37 6.63
CA GLY A 55 2.30 -8.08 6.47
C GLY A 55 1.07 -7.85 7.38
N VAL A 56 0.65 -8.83 8.20
CA VAL A 56 -0.64 -8.77 8.92
C VAL A 56 -0.73 -7.57 9.87
N ALA A 57 0.37 -7.20 10.53
CA ALA A 57 0.39 -6.06 11.42
C ALA A 57 0.08 -4.74 10.68
N ARG A 58 0.67 -4.57 9.49
CA ARG A 58 0.46 -3.41 8.60
C ARG A 58 -0.98 -3.37 8.09
N ALA A 59 -1.48 -4.49 7.59
CA ALA A 59 -2.86 -4.61 7.12
C ALA A 59 -3.87 -4.32 8.23
N ARG A 60 -3.63 -4.83 9.44
CA ARG A 60 -4.48 -4.56 10.61
C ARG A 60 -4.48 -3.09 11.00
N GLU A 61 -3.33 -2.41 10.92
CA GLU A 61 -3.24 -0.99 11.20
C GLU A 61 -4.11 -0.18 10.23
N LEU A 62 -3.99 -0.42 8.93
CA LEU A 62 -4.79 0.26 7.91
C LEU A 62 -6.29 -0.06 8.04
N ALA A 63 -6.64 -1.33 8.29
CA ALA A 63 -8.03 -1.74 8.54
C ALA A 63 -8.64 -0.96 9.72
N LYS A 64 -7.89 -0.85 10.83
CA LYS A 64 -8.31 -0.11 12.02
C LYS A 64 -8.47 1.39 11.75
N ARG A 65 -7.56 1.98 10.97
CA ARG A 65 -7.64 3.40 10.55
C ARG A 65 -8.91 3.66 9.76
N LEU A 66 -9.22 2.79 8.80
CA LEU A 66 -10.39 2.91 7.93
C LEU A 66 -11.70 2.52 8.62
N GLY A 67 -11.63 1.71 9.68
CA GLY A 67 -12.80 1.16 10.37
C GLY A 67 -13.46 0.01 9.61
N VAL A 68 -12.66 -0.80 8.92
CA VAL A 68 -13.11 -1.89 8.03
C VAL A 68 -12.48 -3.23 8.45
N ASP A 69 -12.96 -4.33 7.87
CA ASP A 69 -12.48 -5.66 8.21
C ASP A 69 -11.10 -5.97 7.64
N LEU A 70 -10.47 -6.99 8.22
CA LEU A 70 -9.18 -7.53 7.80
C LEU A 70 -9.35 -8.97 7.29
N ALA A 71 -8.70 -9.27 6.17
CA ALA A 71 -8.45 -10.63 5.70
C ALA A 71 -6.94 -10.86 5.49
N VAL A 72 -6.53 -12.12 5.40
CA VAL A 72 -5.13 -12.53 5.24
C VAL A 72 -5.03 -13.65 4.23
N ILE A 73 -4.08 -13.57 3.31
CA ILE A 73 -3.72 -14.69 2.44
C ILE A 73 -2.69 -15.56 3.18
N ASP A 74 -3.09 -16.76 3.57
CA ASP A 74 -2.18 -17.77 4.15
C ASP A 74 -1.59 -18.60 3.01
N LYS A 75 -0.28 -18.44 2.81
CA LYS A 75 0.49 -19.20 1.82
C LYS A 75 1.21 -20.34 2.51
N ARG A 76 0.71 -21.56 2.34
CA ARG A 76 1.36 -22.76 2.87
C ARG A 76 2.23 -23.39 1.79
N ARG A 77 3.52 -23.59 2.11
CA ARG A 77 4.42 -24.44 1.32
C ARG A 77 4.45 -25.81 1.98
N ALA A 78 3.96 -26.83 1.29
CA ALA A 78 4.07 -28.20 1.77
C ALA A 78 5.53 -28.69 1.75
N LYS A 79 6.31 -28.35 0.71
CA LYS A 79 7.76 -28.61 0.60
C LYS A 79 8.50 -27.57 -0.25
N PRO A 80 9.84 -27.46 -0.13
CA PRO A 80 10.66 -26.70 -1.07
C PRO A 80 10.46 -27.22 -2.50
N GLY A 81 10.03 -26.34 -3.43
CA GLY A 81 9.83 -26.67 -4.84
C GLY A 81 8.40 -27.05 -5.23
N GLU A 82 7.48 -27.22 -4.29
CA GLU A 82 6.05 -27.45 -4.59
C GLU A 82 5.29 -26.13 -4.79
N VAL A 83 4.23 -26.17 -5.59
CA VAL A 83 3.31 -25.03 -5.78
C VAL A 83 2.65 -24.74 -4.44
N ALA A 84 2.83 -23.53 -3.94
CA ALA A 84 2.24 -23.12 -2.67
C ALA A 84 0.71 -23.08 -2.79
N GLU A 85 0.01 -23.73 -1.87
CA GLU A 85 -1.43 -23.59 -1.72
C GLU A 85 -1.68 -22.26 -0.99
N MET A 86 -2.57 -21.44 -1.56
CA MET A 86 -2.97 -20.16 -0.98
C MET A 86 -4.42 -20.27 -0.54
N SER A 87 -4.71 -19.78 0.66
CA SER A 87 -6.07 -19.73 1.19
C SER A 87 -6.35 -18.37 1.80
N VAL A 88 -7.60 -17.93 1.77
CA VAL A 88 -8.02 -16.66 2.35
C VAL A 88 -8.61 -16.89 3.74
N ILE A 89 -8.06 -16.22 4.74
CA ILE A 89 -8.59 -16.16 6.09
C ILE A 89 -9.34 -14.83 6.25
N GLY A 90 -10.66 -14.88 6.36
CA GLY A 90 -11.54 -13.71 6.43
C GLY A 90 -12.62 -13.73 5.33
N THR A 91 -13.57 -12.79 5.37
CA THR A 91 -14.67 -12.71 4.39
C THR A 91 -14.38 -11.67 3.32
N VAL A 92 -14.15 -12.14 2.09
CA VAL A 92 -13.85 -11.30 0.91
C VAL A 92 -14.94 -11.33 -0.17
N LYS A 93 -15.83 -12.31 -0.12
CA LYS A 93 -16.90 -12.49 -1.10
C LYS A 93 -17.85 -11.28 -1.13
N GLY A 94 -18.07 -10.72 -2.32
CA GLY A 94 -18.92 -9.56 -2.55
C GLY A 94 -18.29 -8.22 -2.13
N ARG A 95 -17.00 -8.20 -1.79
CA ARG A 95 -16.31 -7.03 -1.23
C ARG A 95 -15.20 -6.52 -2.13
N LYS A 96 -14.81 -5.27 -1.92
CA LYS A 96 -13.64 -4.66 -2.54
C LYS A 96 -12.42 -4.90 -1.67
N CYS A 97 -11.45 -5.63 -2.19
CA CYS A 97 -10.25 -6.01 -1.45
C CYS A 97 -9.14 -4.97 -1.65
N ILE A 98 -8.56 -4.51 -0.55
CA ILE A 98 -7.40 -3.60 -0.53
C ILE A 98 -6.18 -4.38 -0.04
N LEU A 99 -5.40 -4.93 -0.96
CA LEU A 99 -4.09 -5.52 -0.66
C LEU A 99 -3.14 -4.42 -0.19
N VAL A 100 -2.43 -4.62 0.92
CA VAL A 100 -1.46 -3.66 1.43
C VAL A 100 -0.13 -4.32 1.79
N ASP A 101 0.96 -3.74 1.30
CA ASP A 101 2.32 -4.20 1.56
C ASP A 101 3.33 -3.04 1.64
N ASP A 102 4.52 -3.25 2.21
CA ASP A 102 5.56 -2.22 2.20
C ASP A 102 6.28 -2.14 0.87
N ILE A 103 6.47 -3.27 0.18
CA ILE A 103 7.30 -3.33 -1.01
C ILE A 103 6.73 -4.28 -2.06
N CYS A 104 6.79 -3.86 -3.33
CA CYS A 104 6.45 -4.70 -4.47
C CYS A 104 7.61 -4.71 -5.46
N ASP A 105 8.28 -5.86 -5.56
CA ASP A 105 9.41 -6.08 -6.46
C ASP A 105 8.95 -6.63 -7.81
N THR A 106 8.75 -7.94 -7.91
CA THR A 106 8.40 -8.60 -9.19
C THR A 106 6.89 -8.67 -9.47
N ALA A 107 6.06 -8.14 -8.57
CA ALA A 107 4.59 -8.24 -8.52
C ALA A 107 3.99 -9.66 -8.47
N GLY A 108 4.81 -10.72 -8.45
CA GLY A 108 4.32 -12.10 -8.58
C GLY A 108 3.42 -12.57 -7.43
N THR A 109 3.77 -12.27 -6.17
CA THR A 109 2.92 -12.61 -5.02
C THR A 109 1.63 -11.78 -5.03
N LEU A 110 1.75 -10.49 -5.32
CA LEU A 110 0.64 -9.54 -5.32
C LEU A 110 -0.43 -9.90 -6.36
N CYS A 111 -0.01 -10.16 -7.60
CA CYS A 111 -0.92 -10.54 -8.69
C CYS A 111 -1.63 -11.87 -8.40
N LYS A 112 -0.90 -12.89 -7.93
CA LYS A 112 -1.52 -14.17 -7.54
C LYS A 112 -2.52 -14.02 -6.40
N GLY A 113 -2.21 -13.15 -5.44
CA GLY A 113 -3.14 -12.82 -4.37
C GLY A 113 -4.40 -12.13 -4.90
N ALA A 114 -4.27 -11.24 -5.88
CA ALA A 114 -5.41 -10.60 -6.51
C ALA A 114 -6.29 -11.60 -7.28
N ASP A 115 -5.68 -12.50 -8.05
CA ASP A 115 -6.40 -13.54 -8.79
C ASP A 115 -7.19 -14.44 -7.83
N LEU A 116 -6.55 -14.91 -6.74
CA LEU A 116 -7.21 -15.70 -5.69
C LEU A 116 -8.39 -14.97 -5.05
N LEU A 117 -8.25 -13.67 -4.75
CA LEU A 117 -9.33 -12.89 -4.15
C LEU A 117 -10.55 -12.80 -5.06
N ILE A 118 -10.34 -12.65 -6.37
CA ILE A 118 -11.42 -12.69 -7.36
C ILE A 118 -12.05 -14.09 -7.45
N GLU A 119 -11.26 -15.16 -7.42
CA GLU A 119 -11.75 -16.54 -7.37
C GLU A 119 -12.62 -16.80 -6.13
N GLU A 120 -12.25 -16.23 -4.98
CA GLU A 120 -13.02 -16.26 -3.72
C GLU A 120 -14.23 -15.30 -3.72
N GLY A 121 -14.45 -14.59 -4.82
CA GLY A 121 -15.64 -13.79 -5.09
C GLY A 121 -15.56 -12.33 -4.66
N ALA A 122 -14.36 -11.76 -4.50
CA ALA A 122 -14.20 -10.30 -4.40
C ALA A 122 -14.73 -9.60 -5.66
N THR A 123 -15.25 -8.37 -5.51
CA THR A 123 -15.79 -7.58 -6.63
C THR A 123 -14.71 -6.77 -7.33
N GLU A 124 -13.76 -6.25 -6.57
CA GLU A 124 -12.61 -5.47 -7.05
C GLU A 124 -11.40 -5.78 -6.17
N VAL A 125 -10.20 -5.74 -6.73
CA VAL A 125 -8.94 -5.84 -5.99
C VAL A 125 -8.04 -4.66 -6.32
N HIS A 126 -7.70 -3.88 -5.30
CA HIS A 126 -6.73 -2.79 -5.38
C HIS A 126 -5.53 -3.12 -4.50
N ALA A 127 -4.35 -2.66 -4.89
CA ALA A 127 -3.14 -2.79 -4.09
C ALA A 127 -2.60 -1.41 -3.69
N TYR A 128 -2.16 -1.27 -2.44
CA TYR A 128 -1.49 -0.08 -1.89
C TYR A 128 -0.13 -0.49 -1.35
N ILE A 129 0.93 -0.01 -1.99
CA ILE A 129 2.30 -0.43 -1.71
C ILE A 129 3.14 0.81 -1.42
N THR A 130 3.93 0.80 -0.36
CA THR A 130 4.83 1.93 -0.12
C THR A 130 5.89 2.01 -1.21
N HIS A 131 6.74 1.00 -1.34
CA HIS A 131 7.89 0.97 -2.23
C HIS A 131 7.62 0.14 -3.48
N GLY A 132 7.30 0.81 -4.59
CA GLY A 132 7.21 0.17 -5.89
C GLY A 132 8.59 -0.02 -6.53
N VAL A 133 9.27 -1.13 -6.24
CA VAL A 133 10.53 -1.48 -6.92
C VAL A 133 10.25 -1.89 -8.37
N LEU A 134 9.14 -2.61 -8.60
CA LEU A 134 8.60 -2.97 -9.91
C LEU A 134 9.65 -3.49 -10.90
N SER A 135 10.55 -4.37 -10.45
CA SER A 135 11.61 -4.90 -11.28
C SER A 135 11.11 -5.90 -12.33
N ASN A 136 11.94 -6.13 -13.34
CA ASN A 136 11.72 -7.14 -14.37
C ASN A 136 10.37 -6.94 -15.08
N SER A 137 9.60 -8.02 -15.26
CA SER A 137 8.28 -8.00 -15.91
C SER A 137 7.13 -7.65 -14.95
N ALA A 138 7.37 -6.92 -13.86
CA ALA A 138 6.32 -6.54 -12.91
C ALA A 138 5.15 -5.82 -13.59
N HIS A 139 5.44 -4.83 -14.43
CA HIS A 139 4.44 -4.08 -15.18
C HIS A 139 3.51 -4.99 -16.02
N LYS A 140 4.07 -5.92 -16.80
CA LYS A 140 3.28 -6.87 -17.59
C LYS A 140 2.39 -7.75 -16.73
N ARG A 141 2.90 -8.24 -15.59
CA ARG A 141 2.10 -9.05 -14.64
C ARG A 141 0.94 -8.25 -14.07
N ILE A 142 1.16 -6.98 -13.74
CA ILE A 142 0.11 -6.11 -13.21
C ILE A 142 -1.00 -5.92 -14.25
N GLU A 143 -0.64 -5.64 -15.51
CA GLU A 143 -1.60 -5.50 -16.61
C GLU A 143 -2.41 -6.78 -16.84
N GLU A 144 -1.76 -7.93 -16.85
CA GLU A 144 -2.40 -9.24 -17.11
C GLU A 144 -3.18 -9.79 -15.90
N SER A 145 -2.92 -9.28 -14.69
CA SER A 145 -3.57 -9.76 -13.45
C SER A 145 -4.98 -9.22 -13.23
N ALA A 146 -5.67 -9.81 -12.25
CA ALA A 146 -6.97 -9.36 -11.81
C ALA A 146 -6.98 -8.04 -11.00
N LEU A 147 -5.83 -7.38 -10.80
CA LEU A 147 -5.78 -6.07 -10.14
C LEU A 147 -6.57 -5.02 -10.95
N ASN A 148 -7.47 -4.33 -10.26
CA ASN A 148 -8.13 -3.11 -10.75
C ASN A 148 -7.18 -1.92 -10.70
N SER A 149 -6.36 -1.82 -9.64
CA SER A 149 -5.28 -0.85 -9.59
C SER A 149 -4.15 -1.23 -8.64
N LEU A 150 -2.97 -0.70 -8.95
CA LEU A 150 -1.80 -0.65 -8.08
C LEU A 150 -1.49 0.82 -7.75
N VAL A 151 -1.62 1.16 -6.48
CA VAL A 151 -1.25 2.46 -5.93
C VAL A 151 0.09 2.32 -5.22
N ILE A 152 1.09 3.05 -5.67
CA ILE A 152 2.42 3.10 -5.06
C ILE A 152 2.73 4.51 -4.55
N THR A 153 3.77 4.67 -3.74
CA THR A 153 4.32 5.99 -3.45
C THR A 153 5.48 6.35 -4.37
N ASP A 154 5.85 7.62 -4.41
CA ASP A 154 7.04 8.13 -5.12
C ASP A 154 8.37 7.90 -4.36
N THR A 155 8.41 6.98 -3.39
CA THR A 155 9.66 6.64 -2.66
C THR A 155 10.73 6.00 -3.55
N ILE A 156 10.31 5.39 -4.66
CA ILE A 156 11.18 4.86 -5.71
C ILE A 156 10.66 5.40 -7.04
N GLU A 157 11.57 5.97 -7.84
CA GLU A 157 11.24 6.39 -9.20
C GLU A 157 10.98 5.16 -10.08
N ILE A 158 9.82 5.16 -10.73
CA ILE A 158 9.43 4.14 -11.71
C ILE A 158 9.68 4.59 -13.14
N ASP A 159 9.94 3.63 -14.02
CA ASP A 159 10.21 3.83 -15.45
C ASP A 159 8.98 4.42 -16.19
N THR A 160 9.22 5.08 -17.32
CA THR A 160 8.17 5.78 -18.08
C THR A 160 7.04 4.86 -18.54
N ASP A 161 7.36 3.66 -19.03
CA ASP A 161 6.37 2.66 -19.44
C ASP A 161 5.47 2.22 -18.28
N GLN A 162 6.03 2.10 -17.08
CA GLN A 162 5.26 1.80 -15.87
C GLN A 162 4.33 2.95 -15.48
N ARG A 163 4.73 4.21 -15.71
CA ARG A 163 3.88 5.39 -15.46
C ARG A 163 2.72 5.50 -16.44
N GLU A 164 2.84 4.96 -17.64
CA GLU A 164 1.80 4.96 -18.67
C GLU A 164 0.73 3.87 -18.45
N SER A 165 0.98 2.92 -17.54
CA SER A 165 0.01 1.90 -17.16
C SER A 165 -1.29 2.52 -16.62
N PRO A 166 -2.47 2.18 -17.17
CA PRO A 166 -3.75 2.64 -16.62
C PRO A 166 -4.06 2.08 -15.23
N LYS A 167 -3.38 0.99 -14.81
CA LYS A 167 -3.56 0.38 -13.50
C LYS A 167 -2.66 0.99 -12.42
N ILE A 168 -1.54 1.62 -12.79
CA ILE A 168 -0.57 2.13 -11.82
C ILE A 168 -0.84 3.59 -11.53
N ARG A 169 -0.85 3.94 -10.25
CA ARG A 169 -0.94 5.32 -9.78
C ARG A 169 0.08 5.59 -8.70
N VAL A 170 0.69 6.77 -8.75
CA VAL A 170 1.71 7.20 -7.80
C VAL A 170 1.14 8.28 -6.88
N LEU A 171 1.27 8.08 -5.58
CA LEU A 171 0.96 9.08 -4.54
C LEU A 171 2.26 9.76 -4.09
N SER A 172 2.24 11.09 -4.00
CA SER A 172 3.44 11.80 -3.56
C SER A 172 3.66 11.74 -2.05
N THR A 173 4.91 11.51 -1.64
CA THR A 173 5.36 11.58 -0.24
C THR A 173 6.05 12.90 0.06
N ALA A 174 6.32 13.72 -0.96
CA ALA A 174 7.02 14.99 -0.80
C ALA A 174 6.40 15.92 0.25
N PRO A 175 5.06 16.11 0.35
CA PRO A 175 4.48 16.94 1.41
C PRO A 175 4.77 16.42 2.82
N LEU A 176 4.73 15.10 3.01
CA LEU A 176 4.99 14.46 4.29
C LEU A 176 6.48 14.57 4.67
N PHE A 177 7.39 14.30 3.74
CA PHE A 177 8.84 14.45 3.97
C PHE A 177 9.20 15.92 4.24
N ALA A 178 8.67 16.87 3.46
CA ALA A 178 8.90 18.30 3.69
C ALA A 178 8.46 18.70 5.11
N ARG A 179 7.30 18.22 5.55
CA ARG A 179 6.80 18.50 6.90
C ARG A 179 7.65 17.83 7.99
N ALA A 180 8.13 16.61 7.77
CA ALA A 180 9.04 15.93 8.69
C ALA A 180 10.37 16.69 8.82
N ILE A 181 10.98 17.09 7.69
CA ILE A 181 12.21 17.89 7.67
C ILE A 181 12.03 19.20 8.44
N LEU A 182 10.95 19.93 8.20
CA LEU A 182 10.64 21.17 8.94
C LEU A 182 10.47 20.94 10.44
N SER A 183 9.83 19.83 10.82
CA SER A 183 9.62 19.49 12.23
C SER A 183 10.94 19.18 12.92
N ILE A 184 11.79 18.39 12.26
CA ILE A 184 13.15 18.07 12.73
C ILE A 184 13.98 19.35 12.88
N ALA A 185 14.01 20.21 11.85
CA ALA A 185 14.77 21.45 11.87
C ALA A 185 14.30 22.43 12.96
N SER A 186 13.01 22.40 13.30
CA SER A 186 12.40 23.28 14.29
C SER A 186 12.31 22.67 15.70
N GLY A 187 12.78 21.43 15.90
CA GLY A 187 12.67 20.72 17.17
C GLY A 187 11.23 20.37 17.59
N THR A 188 10.29 20.30 16.64
CA THR A 188 8.89 19.95 16.91
C THR A 188 8.61 18.47 16.63
N SER A 189 7.44 17.98 17.06
CA SER A 189 7.12 16.55 17.01
C SER A 189 6.83 16.04 15.59
N VAL A 190 7.66 15.09 15.13
CA VAL A 190 7.44 14.30 13.90
C VAL A 190 6.28 13.30 14.07
N SER A 191 6.05 12.78 15.28
CA SER A 191 4.99 11.77 15.51
C SER A 191 3.57 12.30 15.26
N SER A 192 3.40 13.63 15.25
CA SER A 192 2.15 14.28 14.86
C SER A 192 1.73 13.94 13.43
N LEU A 193 2.67 13.56 12.55
CA LEU A 193 2.43 13.25 11.15
C LEU A 193 1.85 11.85 10.91
N PHE A 194 1.77 11.01 11.95
CA PHE A 194 1.29 9.63 11.82
C PHE A 194 -0.24 9.50 11.85
N GLN A 195 -0.97 10.61 11.93
CA GLN A 195 -2.44 10.65 11.92
C GLN A 195 -2.93 11.36 10.66
N ALA A 196 -3.78 10.70 9.88
CA ALA A 196 -4.31 11.23 8.62
C ALA A 196 -4.93 12.63 8.78
N LYS A 197 -5.76 12.84 9.81
CA LYS A 197 -6.38 14.15 10.13
C LYS A 197 -5.39 15.31 10.29
N ASN A 198 -4.13 15.04 10.63
CA ASN A 198 -3.10 16.07 10.83
C ASN A 198 -2.38 16.44 9.53
N ILE A 199 -2.49 15.58 8.50
CA ILE A 199 -1.80 15.73 7.22
C ILE A 199 -2.75 15.82 6.03
N GLU A 200 -4.06 15.60 6.21
CA GLU A 200 -5.07 15.62 5.15
C GLU A 200 -5.03 16.89 4.30
N TRP A 201 -4.83 18.05 4.94
CA TRP A 201 -4.68 19.33 4.25
C TRP A 201 -3.46 19.41 3.32
N LEU A 202 -2.42 18.61 3.54
CA LEU A 202 -1.26 18.49 2.64
C LEU A 202 -1.66 17.82 1.31
N TYR A 203 -2.76 17.08 1.30
CA TYR A 203 -3.24 16.27 0.17
C TYR A 203 -4.60 16.76 -0.36
N GLY A 204 -5.12 17.88 0.17
CA GLY A 204 -6.49 18.36 -0.06
C GLY A 204 -6.72 19.16 -1.34
N ASN A 205 -5.68 19.54 -2.09
CA ASN A 205 -5.80 20.27 -3.36
C ASN A 205 -5.19 19.46 -4.50
N SER A 206 -6.04 19.02 -5.44
CA SER A 206 -5.76 18.61 -6.85
C SER A 206 -4.72 17.54 -7.19
N ASP A 207 -3.77 17.16 -6.34
CA ASP A 207 -2.54 16.50 -6.83
C ASP A 207 -2.54 14.96 -6.75
N LEU A 208 -3.65 14.36 -6.30
CA LEU A 208 -3.83 12.91 -6.41
C LEU A 208 -4.69 12.64 -7.64
N PRO A 209 -4.11 12.17 -8.77
CA PRO A 209 -4.91 11.77 -9.92
C PRO A 209 -5.92 10.70 -9.45
N LEU A 210 -7.18 10.82 -9.87
CA LEU A 210 -8.15 9.75 -9.71
C LEU A 210 -8.07 8.88 -10.97
N PHE A 211 -8.30 7.57 -10.87
CA PHE A 211 -8.43 6.74 -12.06
C PHE A 211 -9.51 7.33 -12.96
N SER A 212 -9.19 7.59 -14.23
CA SER A 212 -10.17 8.10 -15.18
C SER A 212 -11.27 7.06 -15.33
N SER A 213 -12.50 7.41 -14.96
CA SER A 213 -13.68 6.58 -15.20
C SER A 213 -13.98 6.54 -16.71
N THR A 214 -13.42 5.55 -17.40
CA THR A 214 -13.74 5.17 -18.79
C THR A 214 -13.65 3.64 -18.83
N ASN A 215 -14.64 2.82 -19.18
CA ASN A 215 -15.96 2.98 -19.79
C ASN A 215 -16.82 1.78 -19.35
N THR A 216 -17.96 2.00 -18.72
CA THR A 216 -19.12 1.11 -18.89
C THR A 216 -19.80 1.49 -20.19
N LYS A 217 -19.56 0.73 -21.26
CA LYS A 217 -20.51 0.41 -22.33
C LYS A 217 -20.11 -0.91 -22.97
#